data_AF-A0A518CIU1-F1
#
_entry.id   AF-A0A518CIU1-F1
#
_cell.length_a   1.000
_cell.length_b   1.000
_cell.length_c   1.000
_cell.angle_alpha   90.00
_cell.angle_beta   90.00
_cell.angle_gamma   90.00
#
_symmetry.space_group_name_H-M   'P 1'
#
loop_
_entity.id
_entity.type
_entity.pdbx_description
1 polymer ?
#
loop_
_entity_poly.entity_id
_entity_poly.type
_entity_poly.pdbx_seq_one_letter_code
_entity_poly.pdbx_strand_id
1 'polypeptide(L)'
;MLNNPWINLPVTPPHVLQIDQDIVEQFNSHRSTQEKFKLQTHLYPEPFIGDPDSPVYFLSLNPGYSSGDDLWHRKPDFTKTLLLNLQHNLNDYPFYFFDPRYSESPGAGWWRRKSRWLQEEIGAEQLSNKVFWVELFPYHSNNYKPIPRSISPDGLVPSVAYNMKLVREAMLQQKLIVAMRSWSHWKRQIPELETYPNLLRLRSPQNVALPPNNVIGYDKLVQKLKEEI
;
A
#
# COMPACT_ATOMS: atom_id res chain seq x y z
N MET A 1 8.93 18.78 -9.98
CA MET A 1 8.70 17.77 -8.93
C MET A 1 7.24 17.36 -9.00
N LEU A 2 6.92 16.06 -8.95
CA LEU A 2 5.52 15.61 -8.90
C LEU A 2 5.00 15.81 -7.47
N ASN A 3 3.98 16.66 -7.32
CA ASN A 3 3.33 16.92 -6.04
C ASN A 3 2.45 15.74 -5.62
N ASN A 4 2.23 15.58 -4.32
CA ASN A 4 1.32 14.57 -3.78
C ASN A 4 -0.12 14.84 -4.28
N PRO A 5 -0.72 13.99 -5.13
CA PRO A 5 -2.06 14.23 -5.67
C PRO A 5 -3.15 13.96 -4.63
N TRP A 6 -2.86 13.14 -3.60
CA TRP A 6 -3.82 12.67 -2.61
C TRP A 6 -4.33 13.79 -1.69
N ILE A 7 -3.66 14.94 -1.65
CA ILE A 7 -4.14 16.15 -0.95
C ILE A 7 -5.43 16.72 -1.57
N ASN A 8 -5.73 16.35 -2.82
CA ASN A 8 -6.90 16.82 -3.57
C ASN A 8 -8.02 15.78 -3.60
N LEU A 9 -7.99 14.78 -2.72
CA LEU A 9 -9.02 13.74 -2.67
C LEU A 9 -10.37 14.31 -2.23
N PRO A 10 -11.49 13.98 -2.90
CA PRO A 10 -12.82 14.40 -2.46
C PRO A 10 -13.17 13.93 -1.05
N VAL A 11 -13.72 14.85 -0.26
CA VAL A 11 -14.16 14.58 1.14
C VAL A 11 -15.48 13.80 1.17
N THR A 12 -16.26 13.82 0.09
CA THR A 12 -17.49 13.04 -0.06
C THR A 12 -17.32 11.99 -1.16
N PRO A 13 -17.94 10.80 -1.03
CA PRO A 13 -17.95 9.81 -2.09
C PRO A 13 -18.49 10.37 -3.42
N PRO A 14 -17.98 9.91 -4.57
CA PRO A 14 -16.91 8.93 -4.72
C PRO A 14 -15.53 9.51 -4.32
N HIS A 15 -14.77 8.78 -3.50
CA HIS A 15 -13.42 9.14 -3.07
C HIS A 15 -12.39 8.79 -4.16
N VAL A 16 -12.54 9.42 -5.32
CA VAL A 16 -11.69 9.21 -6.50
C VAL A 16 -11.06 10.54 -6.88
N LEU A 17 -9.75 10.54 -7.12
CA LEU A 17 -9.08 11.75 -7.61
C LEU A 17 -9.62 12.13 -8.99
N GLN A 18 -9.77 13.43 -9.24
CA GLN A 18 -10.26 13.93 -10.53
C GLN A 18 -9.43 13.41 -11.70
N ILE A 19 -8.10 13.30 -11.53
CA ILE A 19 -7.18 12.76 -12.56
C ILE A 19 -7.40 11.27 -12.86
N ASP A 20 -8.05 10.52 -11.96
CA ASP A 20 -8.32 9.09 -12.12
C ASP A 20 -9.77 8.81 -12.55
N GLN A 21 -10.65 9.81 -12.47
CA GLN A 21 -12.10 9.64 -12.51
C GLN A 21 -12.59 8.93 -13.77
N ASP A 22 -12.23 9.43 -14.95
CA ASP A 22 -12.66 8.85 -16.23
C ASP A 22 -12.27 7.38 -16.37
N ILE A 23 -11.06 7.03 -15.92
CA ILE A 23 -10.54 5.66 -16.01
C ILE A 23 -11.26 4.74 -15.02
N VAL A 24 -11.49 5.21 -13.79
CA VAL A 24 -12.20 4.45 -12.75
C VAL A 24 -13.66 4.19 -13.15
N GLU A 25 -14.35 5.21 -13.67
CA GLU A 25 -15.74 5.11 -14.13
C GLU A 25 -15.88 4.17 -15.32
N GLN A 26 -15.01 4.31 -16.33
CA GLN A 26 -14.99 3.40 -17.48
C GLN A 26 -14.69 1.96 -17.06
N PHE A 27 -13.73 1.75 -16.16
CA PHE A 27 -13.40 0.42 -15.67
C PHE A 27 -14.56 -0.23 -14.91
N ASN A 28 -15.18 0.48 -13.98
CA ASN A 28 -16.33 -0.04 -13.22
C ASN A 28 -17.54 -0.30 -14.12
N SER A 29 -17.77 0.53 -15.14
CA SER A 29 -18.80 0.32 -16.15
C SER A 29 -18.51 -0.92 -17.00
N HIS A 30 -17.26 -1.11 -17.43
CA HIS A 30 -16.80 -2.31 -18.15
C HIS A 30 -16.92 -3.60 -17.30
N ARG A 31 -16.98 -3.46 -15.97
CA ARG A 31 -17.15 -4.54 -15.00
C ARG A 31 -18.56 -4.57 -14.39
N SER A 32 -19.56 -3.98 -15.03
CA SER A 32 -20.92 -3.81 -14.48
C SER A 32 -21.54 -5.09 -13.92
N THR A 33 -21.27 -6.24 -14.53
CA THR A 33 -21.76 -7.58 -14.14
C THR A 33 -20.81 -8.38 -13.26
N GLN A 34 -19.62 -7.85 -12.92
CA GLN A 34 -18.56 -8.56 -12.21
C GLN A 34 -18.16 -7.82 -10.92
N GLU A 35 -19.09 -7.75 -9.97
CA GLU A 35 -18.97 -6.93 -8.76
C GLU A 35 -17.65 -7.11 -7.99
N LYS A 36 -17.16 -8.35 -7.87
CA LYS A 36 -15.89 -8.67 -7.19
C LYS A 36 -14.65 -7.99 -7.77
N PHE A 37 -14.72 -7.47 -9.00
CA PHE A 37 -13.62 -6.76 -9.66
C PHE A 37 -13.83 -5.24 -9.68
N LYS A 38 -14.99 -4.72 -9.26
CA LYS A 38 -15.22 -3.27 -9.23
C LYS A 38 -14.39 -2.62 -8.14
N LEU A 39 -13.95 -1.41 -8.44
CA LEU A 39 -13.28 -0.52 -7.51
C LEU A 39 -14.32 0.08 -6.57
N GLN A 40 -14.03 0.01 -5.27
CA GLN A 40 -14.93 0.46 -4.20
C GLN A 40 -14.75 1.97 -3.96
N THR A 41 -15.40 2.79 -4.76
CA THR A 41 -15.22 4.26 -4.75
C THR A 41 -15.88 4.95 -3.55
N HIS A 42 -16.68 4.23 -2.76
CA HIS A 42 -17.23 4.72 -1.50
C HIS A 42 -16.26 4.60 -0.33
N LEU A 43 -15.15 3.87 -0.50
CA LEU A 43 -14.05 3.82 0.46
C LEU A 43 -12.95 4.79 0.03
N TYR A 44 -12.30 5.41 1.02
CA TYR A 44 -11.05 6.13 0.78
C TYR A 44 -9.97 5.19 0.21
N PRO A 45 -9.18 5.63 -0.79
CA PRO A 45 -8.07 4.86 -1.33
C PRO A 45 -6.92 4.74 -0.31
N GLU A 46 -6.14 3.67 -0.44
CA GLU A 46 -4.95 3.39 0.39
C GLU A 46 -3.72 3.16 -0.52
N PRO A 47 -3.21 4.21 -1.19
CA PRO A 47 -2.03 4.15 -2.06
C PRO A 47 -0.76 3.78 -1.31
N PHE A 48 -0.66 4.19 -0.05
CA PHE A 48 0.46 3.93 0.83
C PHE A 48 0.06 4.16 2.29
N ILE A 49 0.83 3.59 3.22
CA ILE A 49 0.66 3.74 4.66
C ILE A 49 2.04 3.82 5.32
N GLY A 50 2.23 4.77 6.23
CA GLY A 50 3.45 4.93 7.01
C GLY A 50 4.20 6.24 6.72
N ASP A 51 5.42 6.31 7.23
CA ASP A 51 6.33 7.42 6.96
C ASP A 51 7.19 7.14 5.71
N PRO A 52 7.15 7.96 4.64
CA PRO A 52 8.04 7.81 3.49
C PRO A 52 9.52 7.90 3.87
N ASP A 53 9.90 8.47 5.02
CA ASP A 53 11.27 8.48 5.50
C ASP A 53 11.71 7.15 6.15
N SER A 54 10.78 6.23 6.39
CA SER A 54 11.05 4.88 6.94
C SER A 54 12.18 4.13 6.21
N PRO A 55 13.06 3.40 6.92
CA PRO A 55 14.18 2.66 6.34
C PRO A 55 13.77 1.46 5.48
N VAL A 56 12.55 0.95 5.64
CA VAL A 56 12.04 -0.24 4.96
C VAL A 56 10.75 0.06 4.20
N TYR A 57 10.71 -0.32 2.93
CA TYR A 57 9.54 -0.21 2.07
C TYR A 57 8.97 -1.60 1.75
N PHE A 58 7.64 -1.74 1.85
CA PHE A 58 6.89 -2.91 1.43
C PHE A 58 6.08 -2.60 0.17
N LEU A 59 6.29 -3.37 -0.91
CA LEU A 59 5.55 -3.18 -2.16
C LEU A 59 4.46 -4.25 -2.35
N SER A 60 3.22 -3.83 -2.56
CA SER A 60 2.04 -4.70 -2.69
C SER A 60 1.27 -4.45 -4.01
N LEU A 61 0.07 -5.00 -4.16
CA LEU A 61 -0.74 -4.86 -5.37
C LEU A 61 -1.82 -3.78 -5.29
N ASN A 62 -2.85 -4.00 -4.47
CA ASN A 62 -3.93 -3.06 -4.20
C ASN A 62 -4.55 -3.40 -2.85
N PRO A 63 -5.18 -2.43 -2.17
CA PRO A 63 -5.85 -2.74 -0.92
C PRO A 63 -7.05 -3.67 -1.18
N GLY A 64 -7.18 -4.70 -0.36
CA GLY A 64 -8.28 -5.66 -0.47
C GLY A 64 -9.54 -5.11 0.16
N TYR A 65 -10.70 -5.36 -0.45
CA TYR A 65 -12.00 -5.02 0.12
C TYR A 65 -12.64 -6.21 0.85
N SER A 66 -13.14 -5.93 2.06
CA SER A 66 -14.09 -6.72 2.82
C SER A 66 -15.24 -5.84 3.32
N SER A 67 -16.42 -6.40 3.55
CA SER A 67 -17.55 -5.63 4.10
C SER A 67 -17.29 -5.03 5.48
N GLY A 68 -16.29 -5.54 6.22
CA GLY A 68 -15.85 -4.94 7.48
C GLY A 68 -15.23 -3.56 7.30
N ASP A 69 -14.67 -3.26 6.12
CA ASP A 69 -14.00 -1.99 5.85
C ASP A 69 -15.01 -0.83 5.80
N ASP A 70 -16.25 -1.08 5.36
CA ASP A 70 -17.32 -0.08 5.33
C ASP A 70 -17.57 0.57 6.69
N LEU A 71 -17.54 -0.22 7.76
CA LEU A 71 -17.76 0.26 9.12
C LEU A 71 -16.58 1.13 9.59
N TRP A 72 -15.36 0.73 9.27
CA TRP A 72 -14.15 1.43 9.72
C TRP A 72 -13.91 2.74 8.98
N HIS A 73 -14.13 2.77 7.66
CA HIS A 73 -14.00 3.99 6.86
C HIS A 73 -15.07 5.05 7.17
N ARG A 74 -16.09 4.72 7.97
CA ARG A 74 -17.09 5.65 8.52
C ARG A 74 -16.76 6.16 9.92
N LYS A 75 -15.77 5.57 10.62
CA LYS A 75 -15.38 6.02 11.97
C LYS A 75 -14.56 7.30 11.86
N PRO A 76 -15.00 8.44 12.43
CA PRO A 76 -14.33 9.73 12.25
C PRO A 76 -12.84 9.70 12.59
N ASP A 77 -12.45 9.05 13.70
CA ASP A 77 -11.05 8.98 14.12
C ASP A 77 -10.18 8.15 13.17
N PHE A 78 -10.71 7.06 12.61
CA PHE A 78 -9.99 6.23 11.65
C PHE A 78 -9.82 6.98 10.33
N THR A 79 -10.91 7.55 9.81
CA THR A 79 -10.90 8.36 8.58
C THR A 79 -9.96 9.55 8.70
N LYS A 80 -9.95 10.25 9.83
CA LYS A 80 -9.01 11.34 10.08
C LYS A 80 -7.56 10.87 9.99
N THR A 81 -7.22 9.76 10.64
CA THR A 81 -5.87 9.19 10.57
C THR A 81 -5.48 8.77 9.15
N LEU A 82 -6.38 8.11 8.41
CA LEU A 82 -6.15 7.74 7.02
C LEU A 82 -5.88 8.98 6.15
N LEU A 83 -6.69 10.03 6.28
CA LEU A 83 -6.54 11.28 5.53
C LEU A 83 -5.23 12.02 5.86
N LEU A 84 -4.83 12.02 7.15
CA LEU A 84 -3.54 12.58 7.57
C LEU A 84 -2.37 11.78 6.95
N ASN A 85 -2.44 10.46 6.95
CA ASN A 85 -1.47 9.59 6.29
C ASN A 85 -1.36 9.92 4.78
N LEU A 86 -2.47 10.10 4.06
CA LEU A 86 -2.46 10.47 2.64
C LEU A 86 -1.73 11.80 2.38
N GLN A 87 -1.66 12.68 3.38
CA GLN A 87 -0.97 13.97 3.31
C GLN A 87 0.48 13.90 3.82
N HIS A 88 0.97 12.71 4.18
CA HIS A 88 2.23 12.50 4.92
C HIS A 88 2.29 13.28 6.25
N ASN A 89 1.14 13.52 6.88
CA ASN A 89 1.06 14.09 8.22
C ASN A 89 1.04 12.94 9.23
N LEU A 90 2.20 12.67 9.82
CA LEU A 90 2.42 11.51 10.68
C LEU A 90 1.74 11.68 12.04
N ASN A 91 1.40 10.55 12.64
CA ASN A 91 0.95 10.43 14.02
C ASN A 91 1.93 9.51 14.78
N ASP A 92 1.63 9.20 16.05
CA ASP A 92 2.50 8.35 16.90
C ASP A 92 2.71 6.92 16.34
N TYR A 93 1.82 6.47 15.45
CA TYR A 93 1.88 5.19 14.75
C TYR A 93 1.78 5.42 13.23
N PRO A 94 2.85 5.89 12.56
CA PRO A 94 2.80 6.24 11.14
C PRO A 94 2.15 5.14 10.30
N PHE A 95 2.54 3.89 10.58
CA PHE A 95 1.82 2.72 10.11
C PHE A 95 0.59 2.46 10.99
N TYR A 96 -0.52 3.14 10.70
CA TYR A 96 -1.67 3.20 11.59
C TYR A 96 -2.34 1.84 11.85
N PHE A 97 -2.14 0.81 11.03
CA PHE A 97 -2.67 -0.53 11.33
C PHE A 97 -1.97 -1.22 12.51
N PHE A 98 -0.85 -0.69 13.01
CA PHE A 98 -0.23 -1.12 14.27
C PHE A 98 -0.66 -0.27 15.47
N ASP A 99 -1.48 0.75 15.25
CA ASP A 99 -2.08 1.53 16.33
C ASP A 99 -3.07 0.67 17.14
N PRO A 100 -2.90 0.54 18.46
CA PRO A 100 -3.81 -0.24 19.31
C PRO A 100 -5.28 0.20 19.21
N ARG A 101 -5.56 1.47 18.89
CA ARG A 101 -6.93 2.00 18.71
C ARG A 101 -7.68 1.32 17.58
N TYR A 102 -6.97 0.76 16.60
CA TYR A 102 -7.53 0.17 15.39
C TYR A 102 -7.33 -1.35 15.33
N SER A 103 -6.98 -2.01 16.45
CA SER A 103 -6.66 -3.45 16.53
C SER A 103 -7.74 -4.38 15.97
N GLU A 104 -9.00 -3.93 16.03
CA GLU A 104 -10.20 -4.64 15.57
C GLU A 104 -10.57 -4.31 14.11
N SER A 105 -9.79 -3.46 13.43
CA SER A 105 -10.00 -3.19 12.00
C SER A 105 -9.60 -4.39 11.14
N PRO A 106 -10.27 -4.62 9.99
CA PRO A 106 -9.87 -5.67 9.05
C PRO A 106 -8.41 -5.55 8.61
N GLY A 107 -7.94 -4.33 8.32
CA GLY A 107 -6.55 -4.05 7.96
C GLY A 107 -5.57 -4.34 9.08
N ALA A 108 -5.84 -3.93 10.33
CA ALA A 108 -4.98 -4.28 11.47
C ALA A 108 -4.95 -5.79 11.72
N GLY A 109 -6.11 -6.46 11.64
CA GLY A 109 -6.20 -7.91 11.74
C GLY A 109 -5.41 -8.62 10.64
N TRP A 110 -5.43 -8.10 9.42
CA TRP A 110 -4.64 -8.61 8.30
C TRP A 110 -3.14 -8.43 8.55
N TRP A 111 -2.69 -7.22 8.90
CA TRP A 111 -1.29 -6.93 9.16
C TRP A 111 -0.76 -7.74 10.35
N ARG A 112 -1.52 -7.82 11.45
CA ARG A 112 -1.20 -8.67 12.60
C ARG A 112 -0.85 -10.11 12.18
N ARG A 113 -1.60 -10.70 11.24
CA ARG A 113 -1.33 -12.04 10.71
C ARG A 113 -0.14 -12.09 9.76
N LYS A 114 -0.01 -11.09 8.86
CA LYS A 114 1.00 -11.11 7.80
C LYS A 114 2.40 -10.75 8.30
N SER A 115 2.53 -9.88 9.30
CA SER A 115 3.81 -9.49 9.90
C SER A 115 4.03 -10.09 11.30
N ARG A 116 3.34 -11.20 11.65
CA ARG A 116 3.41 -11.80 13.00
C ARG A 116 4.84 -11.95 13.52
N TRP A 117 5.71 -12.60 12.73
CA TRP A 117 7.11 -12.84 13.12
C TRP A 117 7.90 -11.54 13.33
N LEU A 118 7.72 -10.55 12.45
CA LEU A 118 8.34 -9.23 12.64
C LEU A 118 7.83 -8.54 13.90
N GLN A 119 6.53 -8.63 14.22
CA GLN A 119 5.98 -8.06 15.45
C GLN A 119 6.51 -8.77 16.70
N GLU A 120 6.67 -10.10 16.67
CA GLU A 120 7.25 -10.87 17.78
C GLU A 120 8.72 -10.49 18.04
N GLU A 121 9.48 -10.12 17.00
CA GLU A 121 10.90 -9.77 17.11
C GLU A 121 11.19 -8.28 17.34
N ILE A 122 10.35 -7.40 16.82
CA ILE A 122 10.57 -5.93 16.78
C ILE A 122 9.58 -5.19 17.69
N GLY A 123 8.37 -5.73 17.87
CA GLY A 123 7.25 -5.01 18.49
C GLY A 123 6.49 -4.16 17.47
N ALA A 124 5.16 -4.11 17.61
CA ALA A 124 4.28 -3.43 16.66
C ALA A 124 4.50 -1.91 16.59
N GLU A 125 4.79 -1.27 17.73
CA GLU A 125 5.08 0.17 17.81
C GLU A 125 6.37 0.54 17.08
N GLN A 126 7.46 -0.17 17.34
CA GLN A 126 8.72 0.05 16.64
C GLN A 126 8.59 -0.27 15.15
N LEU A 127 7.84 -1.32 14.79
CA LEU A 127 7.57 -1.65 13.39
C LEU A 127 6.79 -0.51 12.70
N SER A 128 5.83 0.11 13.40
CA SER A 128 5.04 1.22 12.87
C SER A 128 5.87 2.42 12.43
N ASN A 129 6.96 2.69 13.15
CA ASN A 129 7.87 3.79 12.90
C ASN A 129 8.98 3.47 11.88
N LYS A 130 9.04 2.24 11.36
CA LYS A 130 10.17 1.79 10.52
C LYS A 130 9.76 1.26 9.15
N VAL A 131 8.46 1.19 8.87
CA VAL A 131 7.97 0.60 7.63
C VAL A 131 7.03 1.54 6.89
N PHE A 132 7.23 1.60 5.58
CA PHE A 132 6.35 2.27 4.65
C PHE A 132 5.79 1.25 3.65
N TRP A 133 4.47 1.18 3.53
CA TRP A 133 3.83 0.29 2.57
C TRP A 133 3.33 1.09 1.39
N VAL A 134 3.54 0.56 0.19
CA VAL A 134 3.14 1.19 -1.06
C VAL A 134 2.36 0.18 -1.89
N GLU A 135 1.17 0.57 -2.28
CA GLU A 135 0.32 -0.18 -3.19
C GLU A 135 0.58 0.24 -4.63
N LEU A 136 0.62 -0.74 -5.55
CA LEU A 136 0.75 -0.42 -6.97
C LEU A 136 -0.52 0.26 -7.49
N PHE A 137 -1.67 -0.14 -6.98
CA PHE A 137 -2.96 0.39 -7.36
C PHE A 137 -3.74 0.84 -6.12
N PRO A 138 -4.24 2.09 -6.08
CA PRO A 138 -4.62 2.72 -4.81
C PRO A 138 -6.04 2.39 -4.33
N TYR A 139 -6.92 1.95 -5.22
CA TYR A 139 -8.34 1.73 -4.91
C TYR A 139 -8.64 0.27 -4.54
N HIS A 140 -9.57 0.09 -3.60
CA HIS A 140 -9.96 -1.23 -3.10
C HIS A 140 -10.77 -2.02 -4.12
N SER A 141 -10.60 -3.34 -4.08
CA SER A 141 -11.52 -4.29 -4.73
C SER A 141 -11.47 -5.64 -3.99
N ASN A 142 -12.50 -6.49 -4.13
CA ASN A 142 -12.42 -7.83 -3.54
C ASN A 142 -11.31 -8.64 -4.22
N ASN A 143 -11.24 -8.54 -5.54
CA ASN A 143 -10.21 -9.17 -6.35
C ASN A 143 -9.62 -8.14 -7.32
N TYR A 144 -8.30 -8.07 -7.36
CA TYR A 144 -7.62 -7.22 -8.32
C TYR A 144 -7.86 -7.69 -9.76
N LYS A 145 -8.15 -6.74 -10.64
CA LYS A 145 -8.08 -6.94 -12.08
C LYS A 145 -7.42 -5.71 -12.71
N PRO A 146 -6.39 -5.88 -13.55
CA PRO A 146 -5.78 -4.76 -14.25
C PRO A 146 -6.80 -4.01 -15.10
N ILE A 147 -6.61 -2.70 -15.23
CA ILE A 147 -7.39 -1.90 -16.17
C ILE A 147 -7.04 -2.35 -17.60
N PRO A 148 -8.04 -2.61 -18.46
CA PRO A 148 -7.79 -2.93 -19.86
C PRO A 148 -6.96 -1.85 -20.56
N ARG A 149 -6.05 -2.27 -21.45
CA ARG A 149 -5.21 -1.35 -22.23
C ARG A 149 -6.00 -0.38 -23.11
N SER A 150 -7.24 -0.75 -23.46
CA SER A 150 -8.17 0.10 -24.20
C SER A 150 -8.71 1.28 -23.36
N ILE A 151 -8.64 1.20 -22.03
CA ILE A 151 -9.06 2.27 -21.10
C ILE A 151 -7.83 3.04 -20.60
N SER A 152 -6.77 2.32 -20.23
CA SER A 152 -5.50 2.91 -19.80
C SER A 152 -4.33 2.12 -20.40
N PRO A 153 -3.47 2.74 -21.24
CA PRO A 153 -2.38 2.04 -21.94
C PRO A 153 -1.47 1.23 -21.01
N ASP A 154 -1.16 1.76 -19.83
CA ASP A 154 -0.31 1.13 -18.82
C ASP A 154 -1.06 0.22 -17.84
N GLY A 155 -2.40 0.16 -17.97
CA GLY A 155 -3.29 -0.63 -17.12
C GLY A 155 -3.40 -0.12 -15.68
N LEU A 156 -3.11 1.17 -15.46
CA LEU A 156 -3.08 1.85 -14.17
C LEU A 156 -3.82 3.20 -14.24
N VAL A 157 -4.07 3.82 -13.09
CA VAL A 157 -4.58 5.19 -13.00
C VAL A 157 -3.42 6.20 -12.88
N PRO A 158 -3.58 7.47 -13.32
CA PRO A 158 -2.53 8.48 -13.29
C PRO A 158 -1.90 8.72 -11.91
N SER A 159 -2.69 8.65 -10.83
CA SER A 159 -2.20 8.86 -9.46
C SER A 159 -1.08 7.90 -9.02
N VAL A 160 -0.98 6.73 -9.66
CA VAL A 160 0.10 5.75 -9.37
C VAL A 160 1.49 6.32 -9.65
N ALA A 161 1.61 7.33 -10.51
CA ALA A 161 2.89 8.01 -10.77
C ALA A 161 3.54 8.55 -9.48
N TYR A 162 2.72 8.97 -8.49
CA TYR A 162 3.23 9.43 -7.20
C TYR A 162 3.80 8.27 -6.36
N ASN A 163 3.12 7.13 -6.32
CA ASN A 163 3.61 5.93 -5.64
C ASN A 163 4.94 5.47 -6.25
N MET A 164 5.06 5.49 -7.58
CA MET A 164 6.31 5.16 -8.27
C MET A 164 7.44 6.14 -7.93
N LYS A 165 7.13 7.44 -7.80
CA LYS A 165 8.09 8.45 -7.35
C LYS A 165 8.61 8.11 -5.95
N LEU A 166 7.74 7.80 -5.00
CA LEU A 166 8.14 7.45 -3.62
C LEU A 166 9.09 6.25 -3.60
N VAL A 167 8.83 5.23 -4.43
CA VAL A 167 9.71 4.06 -4.55
C VAL A 167 11.06 4.43 -5.17
N ARG A 168 11.09 5.26 -6.22
CA ARG A 168 12.35 5.73 -6.81
C ARG A 168 13.17 6.58 -5.83
N GLU A 169 12.53 7.42 -5.04
CA GLU A 169 13.19 8.20 -3.99
C GLU A 169 13.79 7.30 -2.91
N ALA A 170 13.08 6.25 -2.49
CA ALA A 170 13.61 5.23 -1.59
C ALA A 170 14.85 4.53 -2.16
N MET A 171 14.86 4.24 -3.47
CA MET A 171 16.03 3.66 -4.15
C MET A 171 17.23 4.61 -4.16
N LEU A 172 17.01 5.90 -4.44
CA LEU A 172 18.06 6.92 -4.40
C LEU A 172 18.66 7.05 -2.99
N GLN A 173 17.83 6.93 -1.95
CA GLN A 173 18.23 6.92 -0.55
C GLN A 173 18.73 5.56 -0.06
N GLN A 174 18.90 4.58 -0.96
CA GLN A 174 19.42 3.24 -0.67
C GLN A 174 18.62 2.45 0.39
N LYS A 175 17.32 2.74 0.56
CA LYS A 175 16.44 2.06 1.51
C LYS A 175 16.25 0.58 1.19
N LEU A 176 15.91 -0.21 2.21
CA LEU A 176 15.58 -1.61 1.99
C LEU A 176 14.16 -1.71 1.40
N ILE A 177 14.00 -2.39 0.26
CA ILE A 177 12.70 -2.60 -0.38
C ILE A 177 12.36 -4.08 -0.34
N VAL A 178 11.14 -4.45 0.03
CA VAL A 178 10.65 -5.82 0.02
C VAL A 178 9.46 -5.92 -0.93
N ALA A 179 9.64 -6.56 -2.08
CA ALA A 179 8.54 -6.79 -3.03
C ALA A 179 7.69 -7.99 -2.61
N MET A 180 6.49 -7.72 -2.08
CA MET A 180 5.56 -8.73 -1.55
C MET A 180 4.65 -9.32 -2.60
N ARG A 181 4.02 -8.46 -3.42
CA ARG A 181 3.12 -8.88 -4.51
C ARG A 181 3.45 -8.24 -5.84
N SER A 182 2.97 -8.88 -6.90
CA SER A 182 2.91 -8.30 -8.24
C SER A 182 4.25 -7.78 -8.74
N TRP A 183 5.32 -8.51 -8.41
CA TRP A 183 6.69 -8.18 -8.82
C TRP A 183 6.81 -7.88 -10.32
N SER A 184 6.18 -8.68 -11.18
CA SER A 184 6.20 -8.47 -12.63
C SER A 184 5.54 -7.15 -13.07
N HIS A 185 4.58 -6.64 -12.30
CA HIS A 185 3.96 -5.34 -12.56
C HIS A 185 4.82 -4.21 -12.02
N TRP A 186 5.31 -4.31 -10.77
CA TRP A 186 6.25 -3.33 -10.22
C TRP A 186 7.48 -3.15 -11.10
N LYS A 187 8.11 -4.25 -11.52
CA LYS A 187 9.26 -4.24 -12.43
C LYS A 187 8.95 -3.60 -13.78
N ARG A 188 7.74 -3.78 -14.31
CA ARG A 188 7.35 -3.16 -15.58
C ARG A 188 7.29 -1.63 -15.46
N GLN A 189 6.82 -1.13 -14.31
CA GLN A 189 6.63 0.30 -14.06
C GLN A 189 7.89 1.01 -13.56
N ILE A 190 8.75 0.26 -12.85
CA ILE A 190 10.05 0.72 -12.34
C ILE A 190 11.10 -0.34 -12.70
N PRO A 191 11.56 -0.37 -13.97
CA PRO A 191 12.54 -1.37 -14.43
C PRO A 191 13.82 -1.39 -13.62
N GLU A 192 14.21 -0.25 -13.04
CA GLU A 192 15.40 -0.09 -12.22
C GLU A 192 15.36 -0.96 -10.94
N LEU A 193 14.17 -1.40 -10.49
CA LEU A 193 14.05 -2.32 -9.35
C LEU A 193 14.73 -3.67 -9.61
N GLU A 194 14.84 -4.12 -10.86
CA GLU A 194 15.39 -5.44 -11.18
C GLU A 194 16.85 -5.59 -10.75
N THR A 195 17.62 -4.51 -10.82
CA THR A 195 19.04 -4.46 -10.47
C THR A 195 19.31 -3.74 -9.15
N TYR A 196 18.26 -3.36 -8.42
CA TYR A 196 18.40 -2.61 -7.17
C TYR A 196 19.02 -3.49 -6.06
N PRO A 197 20.19 -3.14 -5.50
CA PRO A 197 20.94 -4.02 -4.59
C PRO A 197 20.27 -4.25 -3.23
N ASN A 198 19.39 -3.34 -2.81
CA ASN A 198 18.66 -3.43 -1.55
C ASN A 198 17.21 -3.91 -1.75
N LEU A 199 16.96 -4.70 -2.78
CA LEU A 199 15.69 -5.39 -2.99
C LEU A 199 15.70 -6.79 -2.35
N LEU A 200 14.70 -7.06 -1.52
CA LEU A 200 14.30 -8.38 -1.07
C LEU A 200 12.99 -8.79 -1.75
N ARG A 201 12.75 -10.10 -1.81
CA ARG A 201 11.54 -10.67 -2.41
C ARG A 201 11.00 -11.80 -1.54
N LEU A 202 9.71 -12.10 -1.71
CA LEU A 202 9.12 -13.30 -1.16
C LEU A 202 9.38 -14.52 -2.05
N ARG A 203 9.60 -15.68 -1.44
CA ARG A 203 9.66 -16.97 -2.13
C ARG A 203 8.30 -17.33 -2.73
N SER A 204 7.22 -17.14 -1.96
CA SER A 204 5.85 -17.34 -2.40
C SER A 204 5.07 -16.02 -2.39
N PRO A 205 4.98 -15.30 -3.53
CA PRO A 205 4.29 -14.01 -3.61
C PRO A 205 2.76 -14.13 -3.55
N GLN A 206 2.20 -15.34 -3.62
CA GLN A 206 0.76 -15.58 -3.42
C GLN A 206 0.40 -15.60 -1.93
N ASN A 207 1.34 -16.00 -1.06
CA ASN A 207 1.20 -15.88 0.38
C ASN A 207 2.11 -14.76 0.90
N VAL A 208 1.55 -13.56 1.01
CA VAL A 208 2.27 -12.34 1.41
C VAL A 208 2.67 -12.25 2.87
N ALA A 209 2.56 -13.35 3.62
CA ALA A 209 3.07 -13.38 4.98
C ALA A 209 4.60 -13.16 4.97
N LEU A 210 5.13 -12.63 6.06
CA LEU A 210 6.53 -12.28 6.25
C LEU A 210 7.24 -13.21 7.28
N PRO A 211 7.07 -14.55 7.27
CA PRO A 211 7.88 -15.42 8.10
C PRO A 211 9.32 -15.53 7.57
N PRO A 212 10.27 -15.98 8.41
CA PRO A 212 11.67 -16.15 8.05
C PRO A 212 11.91 -16.98 6.78
N ASN A 213 11.10 -18.03 6.58
CA ASN A 213 11.25 -18.91 5.42
C ASN A 213 10.68 -18.33 4.12
N ASN A 214 9.84 -17.30 4.17
CA ASN A 214 9.24 -16.71 2.96
C ASN A 214 9.97 -15.45 2.50
N VAL A 215 10.54 -14.65 3.40
CA VAL A 215 11.34 -13.47 3.02
C VAL A 215 12.75 -13.91 2.65
N ILE A 216 13.14 -13.78 1.38
CA ILE A 216 14.52 -14.02 0.95
C ILE A 216 15.37 -12.89 1.54
N GLY A 217 16.28 -13.21 2.47
CA GLY A 217 17.07 -12.23 3.21
C GLY A 217 16.38 -11.69 4.47
N TYR A 218 15.55 -12.51 5.14
CA TYR A 218 14.86 -12.14 6.38
C TYR A 218 15.78 -11.53 7.46
N ASP A 219 16.97 -12.09 7.67
CA ASP A 219 17.91 -11.57 8.68
C ASP A 219 18.35 -10.14 8.36
N LYS A 220 18.58 -9.82 7.08
CA LYS A 220 18.88 -8.45 6.62
C LYS A 220 17.70 -7.50 6.89
N LEU A 221 16.46 -7.98 6.71
CA LEU A 221 15.26 -7.20 7.04
C LEU A 221 15.16 -6.93 8.54
N VAL A 222 15.30 -7.94 9.38
CA VAL A 222 15.26 -7.80 10.85
C VAL A 222 16.38 -6.90 11.34
N GLN A 223 17.60 -7.06 10.83
CA GLN A 223 18.73 -6.20 11.18
C GLN A 223 18.41 -4.74 10.87
N LYS A 224 17.91 -4.45 9.64
CA LYS A 224 17.52 -3.09 9.25
C LYS A 224 16.42 -2.51 10.13
N LEU A 225 15.46 -3.34 10.57
CA LEU A 225 14.39 -2.94 11.48
C LEU A 225 14.85 -2.76 12.94
N LYS A 226 16.01 -3.27 13.34
CA LYS A 226 16.58 -3.10 14.69
C LYS A 226 17.54 -1.93 14.79
N GLU A 227 18.07 -1.41 13.67
CA GLU A 227 18.91 -0.21 13.64
C GLU A 227 18.21 0.99 14.29
N GLU A 228 18.93 1.77 15.09
CA GLU A 228 18.43 3.04 15.63
C GLU A 228 18.23 4.04 14.48
N ILE A 229 17.21 4.90 14.60
CA ILE A 229 16.85 5.93 13.61
C ILE A 229 17.72 7.16 13.83
#